data_AF-A0A9P6M2U2-F1
#
_entry.id   AF-A0A9P6M2U2-F1
#
_cell.length_a   1.000
_cell.length_b   1.000
_cell.length_c   1.000
_cell.angle_alpha   90.00
_cell.angle_beta   90.00
_cell.angle_gamma   90.00
#
_symmetry.space_group_name_H-M   'P 1'
#
loop_
_entity.id
_entity.type
_entity.pdbx_description
1 polymer ?
#
loop_
_entity_poly.entity_id
_entity_poly.type
_entity_poly.pdbx_seq_one_letter_code
_entity_poly.pdbx_strand_id
1 'polypeptide(L)'
;MSRLGGSVKGFRHDHLDSVEDIIIPENKGPEWRLYHKSDVLDKLGLIHPWQLLLVGVLTTNDYTAGVWQQGIHKVLDFVRSVSIPHITNATPEERAAVIRSFVDDYLDQVATTDKSKYIGTFDNAIQVFTRHLET
;
A
#
# COMPACT_ATOMS: atom_id res chain seq x y z
N MET A 1 -22.66 -25.42 -30.12
CA MET A 1 -22.95 -23.99 -30.34
C MET A 1 -22.25 -23.20 -29.25
N SER A 2 -21.29 -22.36 -29.64
CA SER A 2 -20.56 -21.44 -28.77
C SER A 2 -21.44 -20.27 -28.31
N ARG A 3 -21.20 -19.77 -27.08
CA ARG A 3 -21.06 -18.34 -26.71
C ARG A 3 -21.06 -18.18 -25.19
N LEU A 4 -19.87 -18.14 -24.58
CA LEU A 4 -19.64 -17.38 -23.35
C LEU A 4 -18.78 -16.18 -23.74
N GLY A 5 -19.45 -15.18 -24.32
CA GLY A 5 -18.91 -13.85 -24.53
C GLY A 5 -19.27 -12.99 -23.33
N GLY A 6 -18.44 -13.03 -22.29
CA GLY A 6 -18.46 -12.09 -21.18
C GLY A 6 -17.09 -11.43 -21.10
N SER A 7 -16.89 -10.38 -21.88
CA SER A 7 -15.71 -9.52 -21.77
C SER A 7 -15.69 -8.96 -20.34
N VAL A 8 -14.70 -9.36 -19.53
CA VAL A 8 -14.45 -8.78 -18.21
C VAL A 8 -13.95 -7.36 -18.46
N LYS A 9 -14.90 -6.42 -18.52
CA LYS A 9 -14.60 -5.00 -18.55
C LYS A 9 -13.81 -4.66 -17.29
N GLY A 10 -12.74 -3.90 -17.50
CA GLY A 10 -11.64 -3.66 -16.57
C GLY A 10 -12.04 -3.41 -15.12
N PHE A 11 -11.23 -3.97 -14.23
CA PHE A 11 -11.09 -3.49 -12.86
C PHE A 11 -10.90 -1.98 -12.89
N ARG A 12 -11.92 -1.23 -12.43
CA ARG A 12 -11.73 0.17 -12.09
C ARG A 12 -10.97 0.22 -10.77
N HIS A 13 -9.91 1.02 -10.76
CA HIS A 13 -8.85 1.10 -9.75
C HIS A 13 -9.13 2.27 -8.79
N ASP A 14 -10.40 2.58 -8.60
CA ASP A 14 -10.86 3.84 -8.03
C ASP A 14 -11.93 3.45 -7.02
N HIS A 15 -11.52 3.23 -5.75
CA HIS A 15 -12.34 3.24 -4.51
C HIS A 15 -11.54 2.59 -3.36
N LEU A 16 -10.58 3.29 -2.74
CA LEU A 16 -9.94 2.80 -1.51
C LEU A 16 -10.69 3.24 -0.24
N ASP A 17 -11.50 4.31 -0.33
CA ASP A 17 -12.23 4.85 0.82
C ASP A 17 -13.61 4.20 1.05
N SER A 18 -14.25 3.64 0.01
CA SER A 18 -15.57 3.01 0.08
C SER A 18 -15.56 1.48 -0.06
N VAL A 19 -14.40 0.87 -0.31
CA VAL A 19 -14.27 -0.58 -0.34
C VAL A 19 -14.04 -1.10 1.08
N GLU A 20 -15.10 -1.67 1.66
CA GLU A 20 -15.03 -2.42 2.92
C GLU A 20 -14.29 -3.76 2.72
N ASP A 21 -14.27 -4.27 1.48
CA ASP A 21 -13.89 -5.63 1.12
C ASP A 21 -12.71 -5.69 0.15
N ILE A 22 -11.56 -6.19 0.59
CA ILE A 22 -10.39 -6.42 -0.26
C ILE A 22 -10.46 -7.83 -0.85
N ILE A 23 -10.54 -7.93 -2.18
CA ILE A 23 -10.53 -9.20 -2.91
C ILE A 23 -9.12 -9.44 -3.48
N ILE A 24 -8.42 -10.46 -2.96
CA ILE A 24 -7.10 -10.88 -3.47
C ILE A 24 -7.26 -12.21 -4.21
N PRO A 25 -6.97 -12.28 -5.52
CA PRO A 25 -6.93 -13.55 -6.23
C PRO A 25 -5.67 -14.33 -5.82
N GLU A 26 -5.84 -15.50 -5.18
CA GLU A 26 -4.71 -16.42 -5.00
C GLU A 26 -4.44 -17.19 -6.30
N ASN A 27 -3.18 -17.22 -6.70
CA ASN A 27 -2.73 -17.95 -7.89
C ASN A 27 -2.77 -19.49 -7.73
N LYS A 28 -3.43 -20.06 -6.70
CA LYS A 28 -3.53 -21.53 -6.46
C LYS A 28 -4.74 -21.95 -5.59
N GLY A 29 -5.98 -21.87 -6.08
CA GLY A 29 -7.13 -22.59 -5.48
C GLY A 29 -8.52 -22.07 -5.91
N PRO A 30 -9.59 -22.88 -5.81
CA PRO A 30 -10.95 -22.51 -6.25
C PRO A 30 -11.77 -21.70 -5.23
N GLU A 31 -11.19 -21.30 -4.09
CA GLU A 31 -11.90 -20.63 -3.01
C GLU A 31 -11.50 -19.15 -2.92
N TRP A 32 -12.46 -18.26 -3.15
CA TRP A 32 -12.30 -16.83 -2.91
C TRP A 32 -12.23 -16.58 -1.41
N ARG A 33 -11.24 -15.79 -0.97
CA ARG A 33 -11.17 -15.30 0.41
C ARG A 33 -11.56 -13.84 0.46
N LEU A 34 -12.51 -13.52 1.32
CA LEU A 34 -12.93 -12.17 1.64
C LEU A 34 -12.10 -11.64 2.81
N TYR A 35 -11.58 -10.42 2.69
CA TYR A 35 -10.92 -9.73 3.79
C TYR A 35 -11.57 -8.37 3.98
N HIS A 36 -12.16 -8.13 5.15
CA HIS A 36 -12.60 -6.79 5.51
C HIS A 36 -11.40 -5.91 5.89
N LYS A 37 -11.43 -4.63 5.52
CA LYS A 37 -10.35 -3.67 5.84
C LYS A 37 -10.08 -3.61 7.35
N SER A 38 -11.13 -3.63 8.17
CA SER A 38 -11.02 -3.67 9.64
C SER A 38 -10.24 -4.88 10.13
N ASP A 39 -10.53 -6.07 9.60
CA ASP A 39 -9.88 -7.31 10.01
C ASP A 39 -8.39 -7.30 9.65
N VAL A 40 -8.04 -6.70 8.51
CA VAL A 40 -6.65 -6.53 8.08
C VAL A 40 -5.92 -5.56 9.01
N LEU A 41 -6.53 -4.43 9.35
CA LEU A 41 -5.96 -3.46 10.28
C LEU A 41 -5.74 -4.10 11.65
N ASP A 42 -6.75 -4.78 12.19
CA ASP A 42 -6.68 -5.45 13.50
C ASP A 42 -5.60 -6.53 13.52
N LYS A 43 -5.58 -7.39 12.50
CA LYS A 43 -4.60 -8.49 12.38
C LYS A 43 -3.17 -7.97 12.25
N LEU A 44 -2.98 -6.82 11.62
CA LEU A 44 -1.68 -6.18 11.47
C LEU A 44 -1.37 -5.20 12.61
N GLY A 45 -2.27 -5.00 13.58
CA GLY A 45 -2.09 -4.06 14.68
C GLY A 45 -1.93 -2.62 14.20
N LEU A 46 -2.69 -2.23 13.17
CA LEU A 46 -2.69 -0.89 12.58
C LEU A 46 -3.94 -0.13 13.02
N ILE A 47 -3.77 1.14 13.34
CA ILE A 47 -4.82 2.00 13.88
C ILE A 47 -5.57 2.73 12.77
N HIS A 48 -4.88 3.06 11.67
CA HIS A 48 -5.44 3.89 10.61
C HIS A 48 -5.15 3.33 9.19
N PRO A 49 -6.08 3.43 8.21
CA PRO A 49 -5.84 3.04 6.82
C PRO A 49 -4.56 3.59 6.18
N TRP A 50 -4.16 4.82 6.51
CA TRP A 50 -2.88 5.42 6.09
C TRP A 50 -1.66 4.57 6.50
N GLN A 51 -1.72 3.85 7.62
CA GLN A 51 -0.66 2.92 8.01
C GLN A 51 -0.64 1.69 7.11
N LEU A 52 -1.82 1.17 6.71
CA LEU A 52 -1.89 0.07 5.76
C LEU A 52 -1.33 0.47 4.39
N LEU A 53 -1.61 1.70 3.96
CA LEU A 53 -1.00 2.27 2.76
C LEU A 53 0.53 2.37 2.89
N LEU A 54 1.03 2.86 4.02
CA LEU A 54 2.47 2.95 4.26
C LEU A 54 3.13 1.56 4.27
N VAL A 55 2.49 0.53 4.83
CA VAL A 55 2.95 -0.87 4.70
C VAL A 55 3.02 -1.28 3.23
N GLY A 56 1.98 -0.99 2.45
CA GLY A 56 1.93 -1.26 1.01
C GLY A 56 3.08 -0.58 0.26
N VAL A 57 3.34 0.70 0.54
CA VAL A 57 4.44 1.47 -0.07
C VAL A 57 5.79 0.87 0.29
N LEU A 58 6.04 0.53 1.57
CA LEU A 58 7.34 0.08 2.07
C LEU A 58 7.68 -1.37 1.73
N THR A 59 6.67 -2.17 1.37
CA THR A 59 6.82 -3.58 0.99
C THR A 59 6.94 -3.74 -0.52
N THR A 60 7.43 -4.91 -0.94
CA THR A 60 7.46 -5.27 -2.37
C THR A 60 6.04 -5.27 -2.94
N ASN A 61 5.84 -4.52 -4.02
CA ASN A 61 4.59 -4.42 -4.75
C ASN A 61 4.88 -4.20 -6.26
N ASP A 62 3.85 -3.98 -7.07
CA ASP A 62 4.00 -3.82 -8.53
C ASP A 62 4.83 -2.58 -8.94
N TYR A 63 5.02 -1.61 -8.03
CA TYR A 63 5.67 -0.33 -8.28
C TYR A 63 7.03 -0.18 -7.58
N THR A 64 7.33 -1.00 -6.57
CA THR A 64 8.63 -1.00 -5.86
C THR A 64 9.04 -2.39 -5.41
N ALA A 65 10.34 -2.68 -5.49
CA ALA A 65 10.91 -3.91 -4.96
C ALA A 65 10.97 -3.92 -3.41
N GLY A 66 10.69 -2.79 -2.76
CA GLY A 66 10.93 -2.58 -1.33
C GLY A 66 12.43 -2.52 -1.01
N VAL A 67 12.78 -2.52 0.28
CA VAL A 67 14.19 -2.63 0.71
C VAL A 67 14.56 -4.09 0.87
N TRP A 68 15.50 -4.56 0.04
CA TRP A 68 16.05 -5.91 0.09
C TRP A 68 16.50 -6.27 1.51
N GLN A 69 16.29 -7.52 1.95
CA GLN A 69 16.58 -8.04 3.30
C GLN A 69 15.75 -7.44 4.45
N GLN A 70 14.84 -6.51 4.18
CA GLN A 70 13.88 -6.06 5.19
C GLN A 70 12.60 -6.89 5.06
N GLY A 71 12.42 -7.83 5.98
CA GLY A 71 11.19 -8.62 6.04
C GLY A 71 9.99 -7.77 6.49
N ILE A 72 8.78 -8.25 6.19
CA ILE A 72 7.52 -7.59 6.53
C ILE A 72 7.41 -7.19 8.02
N HIS A 73 8.02 -7.94 8.94
CA HIS A 73 8.02 -7.64 10.36
C HIS A 73 8.69 -6.29 10.67
N LYS A 74 9.84 -5.97 10.05
CA LYS A 74 10.53 -4.69 10.26
C LYS A 74 9.74 -3.50 9.71
N VAL A 75 9.06 -3.70 8.57
CA VAL A 75 8.16 -2.67 8.03
C VAL A 75 7.02 -2.44 9.01
N LEU A 76 6.37 -3.50 9.50
CA LEU A 76 5.29 -3.38 10.47
C LEU A 76 5.75 -2.72 11.77
N ASP A 77 6.93 -3.06 12.28
CA ASP A 77 7.49 -2.45 13.49
C ASP A 77 7.71 -0.94 13.30
N PHE A 78 8.27 -0.52 12.16
CA PHE A 78 8.41 0.89 11.82
C PHE A 78 7.04 1.58 11.72
N VAL A 79 6.11 1.03 10.94
CA VAL A 79 4.80 1.65 10.71
C VAL A 79 3.98 1.78 12.00
N ARG A 80 4.08 0.80 12.90
CA ARG A 80 3.42 0.85 14.22
C ARG A 80 4.06 1.88 15.16
N SER A 81 5.34 2.19 14.97
CA SER A 81 6.06 3.18 15.78
C SER A 81 5.78 4.63 15.40
N VAL A 82 5.30 4.88 14.17
CA VAL A 82 5.04 6.23 13.65
C VAL A 82 3.58 6.62 13.77
N SER A 83 3.34 7.89 14.09
CA SER A 83 2.01 8.49 14.12
C SER A 83 1.74 9.20 12.79
N ILE A 84 0.97 8.57 11.91
CA ILE A 84 0.60 9.17 10.62
C ILE A 84 -0.60 10.11 10.82
N PRO A 85 -0.51 11.39 10.43
CA PRO A 85 -1.64 12.31 10.53
C PRO A 85 -2.80 11.87 9.62
N HIS A 86 -4.02 12.25 9.99
CA HIS A 86 -5.19 12.03 9.13
C HIS A 86 -5.13 13.02 7.95
N ILE A 87 -4.78 12.53 6.76
CA ILE A 87 -4.58 13.32 5.54
C ILE A 87 -5.70 13.13 4.51
N THR A 88 -6.89 12.72 4.97
CA THR A 88 -8.06 12.43 4.11
C THR A 88 -8.53 13.65 3.33
N ASN A 89 -8.40 14.87 3.85
CA ASN A 89 -8.81 16.08 3.14
C ASN A 89 -7.66 16.80 2.42
N ALA A 90 -6.46 16.24 2.45
CA ALA A 90 -5.28 16.82 1.83
C ALA A 90 -5.25 16.51 0.32
N THR A 91 -4.58 17.36 -0.47
CA THR A 91 -4.40 17.10 -1.90
C THR A 91 -3.53 15.87 -2.14
N PRO A 92 -3.58 15.22 -3.32
CA PRO A 92 -2.69 14.11 -3.65
C PRO A 92 -1.20 14.44 -3.44
N GLU A 93 -0.78 15.68 -3.71
CA GLU A 93 0.58 16.18 -3.51
C GLU A 93 0.94 16.30 -2.03
N GLU A 94 0.04 16.86 -1.21
CA GLU A 94 0.23 16.96 0.24
C GLU A 94 0.32 15.57 0.87
N ARG A 95 -0.55 14.63 0.45
CA ARG A 95 -0.49 13.24 0.90
C ARG A 95 0.81 12.58 0.48
N ALA A 96 1.25 12.79 -0.76
CA ALA A 96 2.52 12.27 -1.26
C ALA A 96 3.71 12.81 -0.44
N ALA A 97 3.69 14.09 -0.08
CA ALA A 97 4.73 14.69 0.75
C ALA A 97 4.80 14.05 2.16
N VAL A 98 3.64 13.83 2.80
CA VAL A 98 3.56 13.18 4.12
C VAL A 98 4.03 11.72 4.05
N ILE A 99 3.58 10.95 3.05
CA ILE A 99 4.03 9.55 2.91
C ILE A 99 5.54 9.51 2.58
N ARG A 100 6.03 10.42 1.74
CA ARG A 100 7.46 10.51 1.41
C ARG A 100 8.31 10.75 2.66
N SER A 101 7.90 11.63 3.58
CA SER A 101 8.69 11.84 4.81
C SER A 101 8.84 10.57 5.64
N PHE A 102 7.78 9.74 5.73
CA PHE A 102 7.89 8.44 6.42
C PHE A 102 8.75 7.43 5.65
N VAL A 103 8.74 7.45 4.32
CA VAL A 103 9.65 6.62 3.52
C VAL A 103 11.10 7.03 3.75
N ASP A 104 11.38 8.34 3.79
CA ASP A 104 12.72 8.85 4.09
C ASP A 104 13.16 8.41 5.49
N ASP A 105 12.32 8.61 6.51
CA ASP A 105 12.59 8.15 7.89
C ASP A 105 12.87 6.63 7.97
N TYR A 106 12.13 5.83 7.20
CA TYR A 106 12.36 4.39 7.12
C TYR A 106 13.72 4.08 6.48
N LEU A 107 14.02 4.69 5.32
CA LEU A 107 15.28 4.51 4.62
C LEU A 107 16.48 4.95 5.46
N ASP A 108 16.33 5.99 6.27
CA ASP A 108 17.31 6.44 7.26
C ASP A 108 17.65 5.34 8.29
N GLN A 109 16.68 4.50 8.64
CA GLN A 109 16.87 3.40 9.58
C GLN A 109 17.42 2.14 8.92
N VAL A 110 17.00 1.81 7.70
CA VAL A 110 17.26 0.48 7.11
C VAL A 110 18.24 0.47 5.95
N ALA A 111 18.44 1.58 5.25
CA ALA A 111 19.34 1.66 4.11
C ALA A 111 20.71 2.16 4.58
N THR A 112 21.54 1.23 5.05
CA THR A 112 22.84 1.51 5.70
C THR A 112 23.91 2.11 4.80
N THR A 113 23.71 2.15 3.46
CA THR A 113 24.82 2.47 2.56
C THR A 113 24.45 3.28 1.33
N ASP A 114 23.23 3.17 0.79
CA ASP A 114 22.84 3.94 -0.39
C ASP A 114 21.31 4.05 -0.55
N LYS A 115 20.73 5.12 0.00
CA LYS A 115 19.30 5.42 -0.11
C LYS A 115 18.88 5.69 -1.56
N SER A 116 19.78 6.22 -2.38
CA SER A 116 19.46 6.68 -3.74
C SER A 116 18.94 5.56 -4.65
N LYS A 117 19.31 4.32 -4.36
CA LYS A 117 18.84 3.11 -5.06
C LYS A 117 17.35 2.84 -4.87
N TYR A 118 16.75 3.35 -3.80
CA TYR A 118 15.37 3.06 -3.43
C TYR A 118 14.42 4.25 -3.65
N ILE A 119 14.94 5.48 -3.61
CA ILE A 119 14.13 6.70 -3.72
C ILE A 119 13.27 6.69 -4.99
N GLY A 120 13.86 6.40 -6.15
CA GLY A 120 13.12 6.40 -7.42
C GLY A 120 12.00 5.37 -7.50
N THR A 121 12.16 4.20 -6.87
CA THR A 121 11.12 3.16 -6.83
C THR A 121 10.00 3.52 -5.86
N PHE A 122 10.32 4.09 -4.70
CA PHE A 122 9.29 4.51 -3.75
C PHE A 122 8.50 5.72 -4.25
N ASP A 123 9.13 6.67 -4.94
CA ASP A 123 8.43 7.82 -5.52
C ASP A 123 7.32 7.43 -6.49
N ASN A 124 7.56 6.41 -7.32
CA ASN A 124 6.54 5.88 -8.22
C ASN A 124 5.38 5.25 -7.43
N ALA A 125 5.69 4.41 -6.43
CA ALA A 125 4.67 3.80 -5.58
C ALA A 125 3.83 4.86 -4.84
N ILE A 126 4.47 5.87 -4.24
CA ILE A 126 3.80 6.96 -3.54
C ILE A 126 2.82 7.67 -4.47
N GLN A 127 3.27 8.09 -5.67
CA GLN A 127 2.40 8.80 -6.61
C GLN A 127 1.20 7.97 -7.05
N VAL A 128 1.39 6.67 -7.29
CA VAL A 128 0.28 5.79 -7.66
C VAL A 128 -0.71 5.66 -6.51
N PHE A 129 -0.23 5.34 -5.30
CA PHE A 129 -1.12 5.12 -4.17
C PHE A 129 -1.85 6.39 -3.73
N THR A 130 -1.21 7.57 -3.73
CA THR A 130 -1.88 8.80 -3.26
C THR A 130 -2.80 9.45 -4.28
N ARG A 131 -2.64 9.17 -5.58
CA ARG A 131 -3.50 9.68 -6.65
C ARG A 131 -4.86 8.98 -6.73
N HIS A 132 -4.93 7.69 -6.36
CA HIS A 132 -6.16 6.89 -6.48
C HIS A 132 -7.02 6.91 -5.21
N LEU A 133 -6.59 7.65 -4.20
CA LEU A 133 -7.35 7.94 -2.98
C LEU A 133 -8.24 9.17 -3.23
N GLU A 134 -9.15 9.13 -4.19
CA GLU A 134 -10.14 10.20 -4.30
C GLU A 134 -11.29 9.97 -3.31
N THR A 135 -11.68 11.09 -2.69
CA THR A 135 -12.71 11.32 -1.66
C THR A 135 -14.10 10.79 -2.03
#